data_AF-A0A094CKA4-F1
#
_entry.id   AF-A0A094CKA4-F1
#
_cell.length_a   1.000
_cell.length_b   1.000
_cell.length_c   1.000
_cell.angle_alpha   90.00
_cell.angle_beta   90.00
_cell.angle_gamma   90.00
#
_symmetry.space_group_name_H-M   'P 1'
#
loop_
_entity.id
_entity.type
_entity.pdbx_description
1 polymer ?
#
loop_
_entity_poly.entity_id
_entity_poly.type
_entity_poly.pdbx_seq_one_letter_code
_entity_poly.pdbx_strand_id
1 'polypeptide(L)'
;MRTKRFHGLKAPKIRMSMSKYNLYNLSQQRKAIIRGTYFQQKWFAKRETRAYHGEQIREKKWQRMFTSRIKSVVPMNHRYLAFYDGSEQAAGRGSGVQTDDNADNKSRQTGRSKVIPYMGMTFAPVERRLDTAVFRALFASSARQARQFVLHGGVKVNGKKMTYPGYLLNPGDMFQVEPDRVLFATGAPKETEDVQATKSHRKRLAAAKTPASTEETTSEETSAEATPAEEPELDDAAVEKKQRKEHKDNLQSLLASARQVLAHKGAHSPNAKKKQEIRAFAATVRRAIGNVNRTTTEDLDAQVAELVSKLSLANVPKSSPAPAPTSGTVDPSVQAQVVATSESPVDKTPMVDRQTLAEALREVRENPIDPSKPGAAGDCRGAVAVLIGELDTGI
;
A
#
# COMPACT_ATOMS: atom_id res chain seq x y z
N MET A 1 -5.40 -3.70 24.57
CA MET A 1 -5.25 -5.11 24.10
C MET A 1 -4.23 -5.14 22.97
N ARG A 2 -3.09 -5.84 23.15
CA ARG A 2 -2.10 -6.03 22.08
C ARG A 2 -2.72 -6.87 20.97
N THR A 3 -3.01 -6.26 19.82
CA THR A 3 -3.60 -6.96 18.68
C THR A 3 -2.64 -8.04 18.20
N LYS A 4 -3.06 -9.31 18.22
CA LYS A 4 -2.31 -10.40 17.57
C LYS A 4 -2.01 -9.97 16.12
N ARG A 5 -0.79 -10.24 15.63
CA ARG A 5 -0.41 -9.93 14.25
C ARG A 5 -1.44 -10.53 13.29
N PHE A 6 -2.15 -9.67 12.57
CA PHE A 6 -3.26 -10.06 11.69
C PHE A 6 -2.75 -10.80 10.43
N HIS A 7 -1.70 -10.26 9.81
CA HIS A 7 -0.93 -10.86 8.72
C HIS A 7 0.38 -11.44 9.27
N GLY A 8 0.34 -12.64 9.82
CA GLY A 8 1.55 -13.37 10.22
C GLY A 8 2.23 -14.01 8.99
N LEU A 9 3.57 -13.98 8.95
CA LEU A 9 4.38 -14.58 7.88
C LEU A 9 4.85 -16.00 8.21
N LYS A 10 5.11 -16.31 9.50
CA LYS A 10 5.57 -17.63 9.95
C LYS A 10 4.52 -18.73 9.75
N ALA A 11 3.26 -18.40 10.00
CA ALA A 11 2.11 -19.27 9.78
C ALA A 11 1.14 -18.50 8.87
N PRO A 12 1.36 -18.53 7.55
CA PRO A 12 0.60 -17.72 6.62
C PRO A 12 -0.87 -18.12 6.68
N LYS A 13 -1.72 -17.11 6.78
CA LYS A 13 -3.18 -17.25 6.73
C LYS A 13 -3.71 -16.26 5.73
N ILE A 14 -4.59 -16.73 4.87
CA ILE A 14 -5.16 -15.91 3.81
C ILE A 14 -6.42 -15.25 4.33
N ARG A 15 -6.53 -13.95 4.07
CA ARG A 15 -7.60 -13.08 4.58
C ARG A 15 -8.32 -12.41 3.42
N MET A 16 -9.53 -11.93 3.67
CA MET A 16 -10.27 -11.06 2.74
C MET A 16 -9.74 -9.63 2.81
N SER A 17 -8.56 -9.40 2.24
CA SER A 17 -7.89 -8.10 2.24
C SER A 17 -6.85 -7.96 1.12
N MET A 18 -6.70 -6.77 0.57
CA MET A 18 -5.70 -6.42 -0.47
C MET A 18 -4.34 -6.00 0.10
N SER A 19 -4.01 -6.43 1.33
CA SER A 19 -2.75 -6.10 1.98
C SER A 19 -1.56 -6.78 1.28
N LYS A 20 -0.44 -6.07 1.13
CA LYS A 20 0.81 -6.61 0.56
C LYS A 20 1.28 -7.90 1.26
N TYR A 21 1.08 -7.99 2.57
CA TYR A 21 1.44 -9.19 3.34
C TYR A 21 0.49 -10.36 3.08
N ASN A 22 -0.79 -10.07 2.80
CA ASN A 22 -1.76 -11.09 2.42
C ASN A 22 -1.48 -11.61 1.01
N LEU A 23 -1.10 -10.71 0.09
CA LEU A 23 -0.67 -11.07 -1.26
C LEU A 23 0.56 -11.99 -1.22
N TYR A 24 1.57 -11.65 -0.41
CA TYR A 24 2.73 -12.52 -0.18
C TYR A 24 2.33 -13.89 0.38
N ASN A 25 1.42 -13.93 1.35
CA ASN A 25 0.95 -15.20 1.91
C ASN A 25 0.18 -16.03 0.87
N LEU A 26 -0.55 -15.39 -0.04
CA LEU A 26 -1.27 -16.05 -1.14
C LEU A 26 -0.29 -16.62 -2.17
N SER A 27 0.75 -15.86 -2.55
CA SER A 27 1.76 -16.32 -3.52
C SER A 27 2.60 -17.48 -2.99
N GLN A 28 2.84 -17.53 -1.68
CA GLN A 28 3.56 -18.61 -1.02
C GLN A 28 2.66 -19.81 -0.65
N GLN A 29 1.36 -19.78 -0.97
CA GLN A 29 0.45 -20.83 -0.57
C GLN A 29 0.74 -22.13 -1.33
N ARG A 30 1.12 -23.18 -0.59
CA ARG A 30 1.28 -24.53 -1.14
C ARG A 30 -0.03 -25.31 -1.01
N LYS A 31 -0.24 -26.28 -1.92
CA LYS A 31 -1.34 -27.25 -1.80
C LYS A 31 -1.21 -27.97 -0.45
N ALA A 32 -2.30 -28.00 0.31
CA ALA A 32 -2.32 -28.68 1.60
C ALA A 32 -2.09 -30.18 1.39
N ILE A 33 -1.04 -30.72 2.01
CA ILE A 33 -0.82 -32.17 2.03
C ILE A 33 -1.76 -32.76 3.07
N ILE A 34 -2.65 -33.65 2.65
CA ILE A 34 -3.57 -34.35 3.55
C ILE A 34 -2.76 -35.39 4.33
N ARG A 35 -2.36 -35.05 5.55
CA ARG A 35 -1.63 -35.93 6.48
C ARG A 35 -2.25 -35.82 7.88
N GLY A 36 -2.02 -36.84 8.70
CA GLY A 36 -2.53 -36.91 10.06
C GLY A 36 -3.95 -37.48 10.15
N THR A 37 -4.50 -37.48 11.38
CA THR A 37 -5.80 -38.08 11.67
C THR A 37 -6.95 -37.29 11.02
N TYR A 38 -8.10 -37.92 10.82
CA TYR A 38 -9.28 -37.26 10.25
C TYR A 38 -9.69 -35.99 11.02
N PHE A 39 -9.53 -35.98 12.35
CA PHE A 39 -9.75 -34.79 13.16
C PHE A 39 -8.75 -33.67 12.85
N GLN A 40 -7.45 -34.00 12.74
CA GLN A 40 -6.41 -33.05 12.40
C GLN A 40 -6.64 -32.42 11.02
N GLN A 41 -7.06 -33.23 10.04
CA GLN A 41 -7.42 -32.75 8.70
C GLN A 41 -8.59 -31.77 8.75
N LYS A 42 -9.69 -32.11 9.45
CA LYS A 42 -10.84 -31.21 9.63
C LYS A 42 -10.47 -29.92 10.35
N TRP A 43 -9.65 -30.02 11.40
CA TRP A 43 -9.18 -28.86 12.16
C TRP A 43 -8.32 -27.93 11.31
N PHE A 44 -7.42 -28.49 10.51
CA PHE A 44 -6.60 -27.74 9.57
C PHE A 44 -7.46 -27.05 8.50
N ALA A 45 -8.38 -27.79 7.87
CA ALA A 45 -9.29 -27.23 6.88
C ALA A 45 -10.15 -26.10 7.46
N LYS A 46 -10.70 -26.28 8.67
CA LYS A 46 -11.41 -25.23 9.40
C LYS A 46 -10.53 -24.00 9.64
N ARG A 47 -9.29 -24.19 10.09
CA ARG A 47 -8.36 -23.09 10.39
C ARG A 47 -8.09 -22.22 9.16
N GLU A 48 -7.79 -22.85 8.03
CA GLU A 48 -7.48 -22.15 6.77
C GLU A 48 -8.72 -21.48 6.18
N THR A 49 -9.82 -22.23 6.01
CA THR A 49 -11.04 -21.71 5.38
C THR A 49 -11.70 -20.59 6.20
N ARG A 50 -11.77 -20.72 7.53
CA ARG A 50 -12.29 -19.67 8.42
C ARG A 50 -11.36 -18.46 8.54
N ALA A 51 -10.09 -18.59 8.19
CA ALA A 51 -9.19 -17.45 8.16
C ALA A 51 -9.57 -16.47 7.04
N TYR A 52 -10.06 -16.99 5.92
CA TYR A 52 -10.56 -16.22 4.79
C TYR A 52 -12.04 -15.88 4.96
N HIS A 53 -12.91 -16.89 4.98
CA HIS A 53 -14.36 -16.67 4.98
C HIS A 53 -14.85 -16.24 6.37
N GLY A 54 -15.31 -14.99 6.47
CA GLY A 54 -15.99 -14.49 7.67
C GLY A 54 -15.10 -14.42 8.91
N GLU A 55 -13.84 -14.04 8.76
CA GLU A 55 -12.88 -13.87 9.87
C GLU A 55 -13.44 -13.01 11.02
N GLN A 56 -14.20 -11.97 10.67
CA GLN A 56 -14.85 -11.06 11.61
C GLN A 56 -16.04 -11.67 12.37
N ILE A 57 -16.51 -12.86 11.97
CA ILE A 57 -17.68 -13.53 12.54
C ILE A 57 -17.22 -14.47 13.65
N ARG A 58 -17.79 -14.30 14.85
CA ARG A 58 -17.57 -15.21 15.98
C ARG A 58 -18.02 -16.63 15.64
N GLU A 59 -17.26 -17.63 16.07
CA GLU A 59 -17.49 -19.03 15.71
C GLU A 59 -18.90 -19.54 16.05
N LYS A 60 -19.43 -19.22 17.24
CA LYS A 60 -20.81 -19.60 17.63
C LYS A 60 -21.87 -19.01 16.69
N LYS A 61 -21.63 -17.80 16.16
CA LYS A 61 -22.51 -17.16 15.19
C LYS A 61 -22.37 -17.82 13.82
N TRP A 62 -21.14 -18.14 13.42
CA TRP A 62 -20.87 -18.88 12.18
C TRP A 62 -21.60 -20.23 12.15
N GLN A 63 -21.49 -21.01 13.23
CA GLN A 63 -22.17 -22.32 13.34
C GLN A 63 -23.69 -22.24 13.15
N ARG A 64 -24.34 -21.17 13.62
CA ARG A 64 -25.78 -20.95 13.43
C ARG A 64 -26.16 -20.53 12.02
N MET A 65 -25.22 -19.93 11.27
CA MET A 65 -25.44 -19.51 9.88
C MET A 65 -25.09 -20.60 8.87
N PHE A 66 -24.23 -21.54 9.26
CA PHE A 66 -23.87 -22.68 8.43
C PHE A 66 -25.11 -23.49 8.08
N THR A 67 -25.26 -23.82 6.81
CA THR A 67 -26.34 -24.69 6.31
C THR A 67 -25.74 -25.90 5.61
N SER A 68 -26.29 -27.08 5.89
CA SER A 68 -25.97 -28.31 5.18
C SER A 68 -26.61 -28.38 3.79
N ARG A 69 -27.61 -27.52 3.52
CA ARG A 69 -28.31 -27.49 2.24
C ARG A 69 -27.52 -26.63 1.24
N ILE A 70 -26.74 -27.31 0.41
CA ILE A 70 -25.95 -26.69 -0.65
C ILE A 70 -26.82 -26.48 -1.90
N LYS A 71 -26.80 -25.26 -2.46
CA LYS A 71 -27.50 -24.93 -3.71
C LYS A 71 -26.60 -25.24 -4.91
N SER A 72 -27.20 -25.70 -6.01
CA SER A 72 -26.54 -25.92 -7.30
C SER A 72 -27.52 -25.63 -8.44
N VAL A 73 -27.00 -25.49 -9.66
CA VAL A 73 -27.79 -25.23 -10.88
C VAL A 73 -27.27 -26.15 -11.98
N VAL A 74 -28.20 -26.77 -12.73
CA VAL A 74 -27.88 -27.57 -13.92
C VAL A 74 -28.30 -26.76 -15.15
N PRO A 75 -27.36 -26.35 -16.02
CA PRO A 75 -27.72 -25.67 -17.26
C PRO A 75 -28.34 -26.68 -18.23
N MET A 76 -29.56 -26.40 -18.70
CA MET A 76 -30.25 -27.19 -19.73
C MET A 76 -30.18 -26.45 -21.07
N ASN A 77 -29.85 -27.16 -22.14
CA ASN A 77 -29.77 -26.57 -23.48
C ASN A 77 -31.17 -26.52 -24.11
N HIS A 78 -31.65 -25.32 -24.43
CA HIS A 78 -32.96 -25.11 -25.03
C HIS A 78 -33.11 -25.76 -26.42
N ARG A 79 -32.03 -25.86 -27.22
CA ARG A 79 -32.07 -26.55 -28.52
C ARG A 79 -32.34 -28.03 -28.34
N TYR A 80 -31.65 -28.66 -27.39
CA TYR A 80 -31.84 -30.07 -27.08
C TYR A 80 -33.27 -30.33 -26.60
N LEU A 81 -33.80 -29.50 -25.70
CA LEU A 81 -35.19 -29.60 -25.22
C LEU A 81 -36.25 -29.40 -26.32
N ALA A 82 -35.92 -28.72 -27.41
CA ALA A 82 -36.84 -28.53 -28.54
C ALA A 82 -36.87 -29.74 -29.47
N PHE A 83 -35.73 -30.42 -29.66
CA PHE A 83 -35.62 -31.57 -30.57
C PHE A 83 -35.90 -32.91 -29.88
N TYR A 84 -35.65 -33.01 -28.58
CA TYR A 84 -35.70 -34.26 -27.81
C TYR A 84 -36.56 -34.09 -26.55
N ASP A 85 -37.37 -35.10 -26.24
CA ASP A 85 -38.22 -35.18 -25.05
C ASP A 85 -37.54 -35.88 -23.85
N GLY A 86 -36.33 -36.42 -24.07
CA GLY A 86 -35.54 -37.14 -23.08
C GLY A 86 -35.74 -38.66 -23.08
N SER A 87 -36.63 -39.19 -23.91
CA SER A 87 -36.86 -40.64 -24.04
C SER A 87 -35.61 -41.40 -24.49
N GLU A 88 -34.75 -40.77 -25.28
CA GLU A 88 -33.51 -41.35 -25.79
C GLU A 88 -32.48 -41.60 -24.68
N GLN A 89 -32.56 -40.86 -23.57
CA GLN A 89 -31.72 -41.10 -22.39
C GLN A 89 -32.08 -42.41 -21.66
N ALA A 90 -33.31 -42.90 -21.83
CA ALA A 90 -33.80 -44.14 -21.24
C ALA A 90 -33.75 -45.35 -22.19
N ALA A 91 -33.33 -45.15 -23.45
CA ALA A 91 -33.25 -46.21 -24.44
C ALA A 91 -32.35 -47.38 -23.97
N GLY A 92 -32.59 -48.58 -24.52
CA GLY A 92 -31.91 -49.80 -24.10
C GLY A 92 -32.54 -50.41 -22.84
N ARG A 93 -31.81 -50.37 -21.71
CA ARG A 93 -32.24 -50.94 -20.42
C ARG A 93 -32.51 -49.88 -19.34
N GLY A 94 -32.74 -48.63 -19.73
CA GLY A 94 -33.02 -47.51 -18.81
C GLY A 94 -31.82 -46.65 -18.41
N SER A 95 -30.59 -47.06 -18.75
CA SER A 95 -29.35 -46.29 -18.50
C SER A 95 -28.82 -45.55 -19.74
N GLY A 96 -29.59 -45.56 -20.83
CA GLY A 96 -29.16 -45.11 -22.15
C GLY A 96 -28.62 -46.24 -23.02
N VAL A 97 -28.48 -45.95 -24.32
CA VAL A 97 -27.91 -46.88 -25.31
C VAL A 97 -26.46 -47.18 -24.94
N GLN A 98 -26.10 -48.46 -24.90
CA GLN A 98 -24.71 -48.88 -24.69
C GLN A 98 -23.91 -48.52 -25.94
N THR A 99 -22.88 -47.68 -25.79
CA THR A 99 -21.91 -47.45 -26.85
C THR A 99 -20.67 -48.31 -26.62
N ASP A 100 -19.90 -48.59 -27.68
CA ASP A 100 -18.68 -49.39 -27.57
C ASP A 100 -17.77 -48.81 -26.49
N ASP A 101 -17.23 -49.66 -25.60
CA ASP A 101 -16.47 -49.27 -24.40
C ASP A 101 -15.34 -48.25 -24.67
N ASN A 102 -14.77 -48.26 -25.88
CA ASN A 102 -13.75 -47.31 -26.34
C ASN A 102 -14.31 -45.91 -26.66
N ALA A 103 -15.48 -45.81 -27.28
CA ALA A 103 -16.17 -44.54 -27.55
C ALA A 103 -16.75 -43.95 -26.26
N ASP A 104 -17.28 -44.81 -25.41
CA ASP A 104 -17.81 -44.51 -24.08
C ASP A 104 -16.72 -43.93 -23.15
N ASN A 105 -15.48 -44.40 -23.25
CA ASN A 105 -14.37 -43.82 -22.49
C ASN A 105 -14.01 -42.41 -22.93
N LYS A 106 -14.07 -42.11 -24.24
CA LYS A 106 -13.76 -40.78 -24.79
C LYS A 106 -14.86 -39.76 -24.49
N SER A 107 -16.13 -40.16 -24.60
CA SER A 107 -17.31 -39.37 -24.20
C SER A 107 -17.40 -39.19 -22.68
N ARG A 108 -17.07 -40.21 -21.88
CA ARG A 108 -16.90 -40.09 -20.42
C ARG A 108 -15.74 -39.19 -20.05
N GLN A 109 -14.63 -39.16 -20.80
CA GLN A 109 -13.53 -38.22 -20.56
C GLN A 109 -13.96 -36.77 -20.81
N THR A 110 -14.74 -36.50 -21.85
CA THR A 110 -15.27 -35.16 -22.16
C THR A 110 -16.42 -34.75 -21.24
N GLY A 111 -17.28 -35.69 -20.81
CA GLY A 111 -18.43 -35.46 -19.92
C GLY A 111 -18.11 -35.46 -18.42
N ARG A 112 -17.14 -36.26 -17.95
CA ARG A 112 -16.60 -36.18 -16.56
C ARG A 112 -15.88 -34.86 -16.30
N SER A 113 -15.59 -34.08 -17.34
CA SER A 113 -14.86 -32.81 -17.26
C SER A 113 -15.56 -31.74 -16.40
N LYS A 114 -16.88 -31.85 -16.14
CA LYS A 114 -17.61 -30.82 -15.37
C LYS A 114 -18.35 -31.37 -14.16
N VAL A 115 -17.61 -31.99 -13.23
CA VAL A 115 -18.14 -32.28 -11.88
C VAL A 115 -18.56 -30.97 -11.21
N ILE A 116 -19.81 -30.88 -10.75
CA ILE A 116 -20.30 -29.71 -10.01
C ILE A 116 -19.64 -29.69 -8.62
N PRO A 117 -18.84 -28.65 -8.27
CA PRO A 117 -18.10 -28.63 -7.02
C PRO A 117 -18.97 -28.18 -5.84
N TYR A 118 -19.85 -29.06 -5.34
CA TYR A 118 -20.76 -28.77 -4.22
C TYR A 118 -20.02 -28.23 -2.99
N MET A 119 -18.85 -28.78 -2.66
CA MET A 119 -18.09 -28.39 -1.48
C MET A 119 -17.56 -26.94 -1.53
N GLY A 120 -17.48 -26.33 -2.72
CA GLY A 120 -17.13 -24.92 -2.87
C GLY A 120 -18.20 -23.96 -2.31
N MET A 121 -19.43 -24.43 -2.11
CA MET A 121 -20.55 -23.62 -1.62
C MET A 121 -20.71 -23.61 -0.09
N THR A 122 -19.79 -24.24 0.64
CA THR A 122 -19.80 -24.32 2.12
C THR A 122 -19.91 -22.96 2.81
N PHE A 123 -19.36 -21.90 2.21
CA PHE A 123 -19.37 -20.54 2.74
C PHE A 123 -20.38 -19.59 2.07
N ALA A 124 -21.25 -20.09 1.20
CA ALA A 124 -22.26 -19.28 0.50
C ALA A 124 -23.12 -18.39 1.43
N PRO A 125 -23.51 -18.81 2.66
CA PRO A 125 -24.24 -17.93 3.58
C PRO A 125 -23.46 -16.68 4.03
N VAL A 126 -22.12 -16.68 4.03
CA VAL A 126 -21.30 -15.51 4.37
C VAL A 126 -21.41 -14.44 3.30
N GLU A 127 -21.51 -14.86 2.04
CA GLU A 127 -21.52 -13.98 0.87
C GLU A 127 -22.79 -13.13 0.80
N ARG A 128 -23.91 -13.60 1.40
CA ARG A 128 -25.15 -12.82 1.53
C ARG A 128 -25.04 -11.62 2.46
N ARG A 129 -24.03 -11.55 3.32
CA ARG A 129 -23.91 -10.45 4.29
C ARG A 129 -23.49 -9.17 3.58
N LEU A 130 -24.08 -8.05 4.00
CA LEU A 130 -23.78 -6.73 3.43
C LEU A 130 -22.28 -6.37 3.48
N ASP A 131 -21.59 -6.66 4.58
CA ASP A 131 -20.15 -6.39 4.70
C ASP A 131 -19.31 -7.21 3.72
N THR A 132 -19.67 -8.47 3.49
CA THR A 132 -19.02 -9.34 2.50
C THR A 132 -19.31 -8.87 1.07
N ALA A 133 -20.56 -8.56 0.75
CA ALA A 133 -20.98 -8.13 -0.57
C ALA A 133 -20.28 -6.84 -1.02
N VAL A 134 -20.14 -5.86 -0.11
CA VAL A 134 -19.39 -4.61 -0.35
C VAL A 134 -17.93 -4.89 -0.68
N PHE A 135 -17.29 -5.87 -0.02
CA PHE A 135 -15.93 -6.30 -0.35
C PHE A 135 -15.85 -7.00 -1.71
N ARG A 136 -16.83 -7.86 -2.05
CA ARG A 136 -16.88 -8.55 -3.35
C ARG A 136 -17.07 -7.61 -4.53
N ALA A 137 -17.75 -6.49 -4.32
CA ALA A 137 -17.91 -5.42 -5.31
C ALA A 137 -16.67 -4.50 -5.44
N LEU A 138 -15.56 -4.81 -4.75
CA LEU A 138 -14.32 -4.02 -4.77
C LEU A 138 -14.44 -2.58 -4.24
N PHE A 139 -15.53 -2.26 -3.52
CA PHE A 139 -15.72 -0.94 -2.90
C PHE A 139 -14.88 -0.73 -1.62
N ALA A 140 -14.26 -1.79 -1.10
CA ALA A 140 -13.40 -1.72 0.07
C ALA A 140 -12.18 -2.64 -0.10
N SER A 141 -11.04 -2.24 0.47
CA SER A 141 -9.80 -3.03 0.39
C SER A 141 -9.83 -4.32 1.23
N SER A 142 -10.74 -4.41 2.20
CA SER A 142 -10.83 -5.50 3.18
C SER A 142 -12.24 -5.68 3.72
N ALA A 143 -12.62 -6.90 4.08
CA ALA A 143 -13.92 -7.19 4.71
C ALA A 143 -14.10 -6.44 6.05
N ARG A 144 -13.02 -6.15 6.79
CA ARG A 144 -13.08 -5.34 8.02
C ARG A 144 -13.33 -3.87 7.73
N GLN A 145 -12.78 -3.35 6.63
CA GLN A 145 -13.03 -1.98 6.18
C GLN A 145 -14.45 -1.83 5.64
N ALA A 146 -14.93 -2.79 4.85
CA ALA A 146 -16.32 -2.84 4.40
C ALA A 146 -17.30 -2.82 5.59
N ARG A 147 -17.00 -3.59 6.65
CA ARG A 147 -17.77 -3.55 7.90
C ARG A 147 -17.77 -2.15 8.54
N GLN A 148 -16.63 -1.46 8.56
CA GLN A 148 -16.55 -0.09 9.06
C GLN A 148 -17.40 0.87 8.22
N PHE A 149 -17.39 0.74 6.90
CA PHE A 149 -18.22 1.57 6.02
C PHE A 149 -19.70 1.44 6.35
N VAL A 150 -20.17 0.20 6.56
CA VAL A 150 -21.54 -0.05 7.00
C VAL A 150 -21.81 0.53 8.39
N LEU A 151 -20.94 0.27 9.39
CA LEU A 151 -21.14 0.77 10.76
C LEU A 151 -21.18 2.30 10.85
N HIS A 152 -20.33 2.97 10.09
CA HIS A 152 -20.31 4.44 9.98
C HIS A 152 -21.38 4.96 9.01
N GLY A 153 -22.24 4.09 8.48
CA GLY A 153 -23.40 4.46 7.70
C GLY A 153 -23.11 5.00 6.30
N GLY A 154 -21.97 4.66 5.73
CA GLY A 154 -21.61 5.02 4.35
C GLY A 154 -22.17 4.10 3.27
N VAL A 155 -23.13 3.22 3.64
CA VAL A 155 -23.76 2.26 2.74
C VAL A 155 -25.28 2.41 2.80
N LYS A 156 -25.91 2.45 1.63
CA LYS A 156 -27.36 2.46 1.45
C LYS A 156 -27.80 1.18 0.74
N VAL A 157 -28.90 0.58 1.17
CA VAL A 157 -29.55 -0.55 0.51
C VAL A 157 -30.94 -0.10 0.09
N ASN A 158 -31.26 -0.21 -1.21
CA ASN A 158 -32.52 0.25 -1.79
C ASN A 158 -32.86 1.71 -1.38
N GLY A 159 -31.85 2.59 -1.43
CA GLY A 159 -31.96 4.00 -1.03
C GLY A 159 -31.94 4.28 0.48
N LYS A 160 -32.09 3.27 1.34
CA LYS A 160 -32.11 3.43 2.81
C LYS A 160 -30.74 3.19 3.42
N LYS A 161 -30.31 4.09 4.31
CA LYS A 161 -29.04 3.95 5.06
C LYS A 161 -29.09 2.69 5.93
N MET A 162 -28.13 1.79 5.76
CA MET A 162 -28.06 0.52 6.49
C MET A 162 -26.80 0.51 7.34
N THR A 163 -26.94 0.50 8.68
CA THR A 163 -25.81 0.49 9.63
C THR A 163 -25.44 -0.90 10.12
N TYR A 164 -26.21 -1.92 9.74
CA TYR A 164 -26.02 -3.29 10.21
C TYR A 164 -25.23 -4.12 9.19
N PRO A 165 -23.93 -4.42 9.45
CA PRO A 165 -23.14 -5.30 8.57
C PRO A 165 -23.64 -6.74 8.56
N GLY A 166 -24.52 -7.10 9.50
CA GLY A 166 -25.17 -8.40 9.55
C GLY A 166 -26.40 -8.55 8.65
N TYR A 167 -26.80 -7.50 7.94
CA TYR A 167 -27.90 -7.54 7.01
C TYR A 167 -27.65 -8.59 5.91
N LEU A 168 -28.63 -9.46 5.68
CA LEU A 168 -28.59 -10.49 4.65
C LEU A 168 -29.32 -9.96 3.43
N LEU A 169 -28.58 -9.77 2.34
CA LEU A 169 -29.14 -9.31 1.07
C LEU A 169 -30.11 -10.36 0.51
N ASN A 170 -31.19 -9.85 -0.07
CA ASN A 170 -32.14 -10.60 -0.88
C ASN A 170 -31.78 -10.46 -2.37
N PRO A 171 -32.19 -11.42 -3.21
CA PRO A 171 -32.02 -11.28 -4.65
C PRO A 171 -32.76 -10.04 -5.14
N GLY A 172 -32.07 -9.18 -5.89
CA GLY A 172 -32.61 -7.90 -6.39
C GLY A 172 -32.31 -6.67 -5.51
N ASP A 173 -31.73 -6.84 -4.32
CA ASP A 173 -31.30 -5.70 -3.51
C ASP A 173 -30.15 -4.93 -4.17
N MET A 174 -30.28 -3.61 -4.26
CA MET A 174 -29.23 -2.70 -4.73
C MET A 174 -28.55 -2.04 -3.53
N PHE A 175 -27.25 -2.23 -3.37
CA PHE A 175 -26.44 -1.52 -2.38
C PHE A 175 -25.53 -0.49 -3.05
N GLN A 176 -25.40 0.68 -2.43
CA GLN A 176 -24.58 1.80 -2.88
C GLN A 176 -23.67 2.25 -1.73
N VAL A 177 -22.43 2.57 -2.05
CA VAL A 177 -21.42 3.06 -1.09
C VAL A 177 -21.09 4.51 -1.44
N GLU A 178 -20.82 5.34 -0.42
CA GLU A 178 -20.35 6.71 -0.62
C GLU A 178 -19.04 6.71 -1.44
N PRO A 179 -18.96 7.47 -2.55
CA PRO A 179 -17.84 7.40 -3.49
C PRO A 179 -16.51 7.81 -2.84
N ASP A 180 -16.51 8.82 -1.96
CA ASP A 180 -15.31 9.27 -1.26
C ASP A 180 -14.67 8.16 -0.41
N ARG A 181 -15.49 7.28 0.17
CA ARG A 181 -15.01 6.15 0.96
C ARG A 181 -14.40 5.07 0.07
N VAL A 182 -14.98 4.86 -1.11
CA VAL A 182 -14.44 3.91 -2.10
C VAL A 182 -13.08 4.40 -2.57
N LEU A 183 -12.99 5.66 -2.99
CA LEU A 183 -11.73 6.29 -3.42
C LEU A 183 -10.65 6.23 -2.33
N PHE A 184 -11.02 6.46 -1.08
CA PHE A 184 -10.09 6.30 0.04
C PHE A 184 -9.65 4.85 0.27
N ALA A 185 -10.54 3.87 0.04
CA ALA A 185 -10.22 2.46 0.24
C ALA A 185 -9.36 1.86 -0.85
N THR A 186 -9.64 2.19 -2.11
CA THR A 186 -8.97 1.62 -3.28
C THR A 186 -7.80 2.46 -3.74
N GLY A 187 -7.81 3.76 -3.42
CA GLY A 187 -6.77 4.70 -3.80
C GLY A 187 -5.46 4.47 -3.06
N ALA A 188 -4.40 5.08 -3.59
CA ALA A 188 -3.10 5.11 -2.93
C ALA A 188 -3.21 5.85 -1.58
N PRO A 189 -2.46 5.40 -0.55
CA PRO A 189 -2.45 6.08 0.73
C PRO A 189 -1.94 7.51 0.54
N LYS A 190 -2.68 8.49 1.09
CA LYS A 190 -2.22 9.88 1.14
C LYS A 190 -1.02 9.98 2.07
N GLU A 191 0.14 10.30 1.51
CA GLU A 191 1.34 10.54 2.28
C GLU A 191 1.33 11.97 2.82
N THR A 192 1.71 12.16 4.08
CA THR A 192 1.91 13.51 4.61
C THR A 192 3.13 14.14 3.97
N GLU A 193 3.17 15.48 3.89
CA GLU A 193 4.28 16.23 3.28
C GLU A 193 5.62 15.82 3.90
N ASP A 194 5.67 15.61 5.22
CA ASP A 194 6.86 15.12 5.94
C ASP A 194 7.32 13.73 5.46
N VAL A 195 6.38 12.82 5.19
CA VAL A 195 6.68 11.47 4.70
C VAL A 195 7.18 11.52 3.25
N GLN A 196 6.60 12.39 2.43
CA GLN A 196 7.05 12.61 1.06
C GLN A 196 8.44 13.25 1.02
N ALA A 197 8.70 14.26 1.87
CA ALA A 197 9.99 14.91 2.02
C ALA A 197 11.07 13.92 2.48
N THR A 198 10.78 13.09 3.47
CA THR A 198 11.72 12.07 3.96
C THR A 198 11.99 10.98 2.91
N LYS A 199 10.98 10.53 2.16
CA LYS A 199 11.18 9.56 1.06
C LYS A 199 11.98 10.13 -0.09
N SER A 200 11.67 11.35 -0.53
CA SER A 200 12.40 12.03 -1.60
C SER A 200 13.86 12.28 -1.20
N HIS A 201 14.11 12.67 0.05
CA HIS A 201 15.46 12.79 0.61
C HIS A 201 16.20 11.44 0.62
N ARG A 202 15.56 10.35 1.09
CA ARG A 202 16.16 9.00 1.05
C ARG A 202 16.42 8.52 -0.38
N LYS A 203 15.53 8.83 -1.32
CA LYS A 203 15.70 8.50 -2.75
C LYS A 203 16.87 9.27 -3.35
N ARG A 204 17.01 10.57 -3.05
CA ARG A 204 18.16 11.40 -3.46
C ARG A 204 19.47 10.88 -2.87
N LEU A 205 19.48 10.53 -1.59
CA LEU A 205 20.64 9.91 -0.94
C LEU A 205 21.00 8.55 -1.57
N ALA A 206 20.01 7.70 -1.87
CA ALA A 206 20.24 6.41 -2.52
C ALA A 206 20.78 6.58 -3.95
N ALA A 207 20.22 7.52 -4.73
CA ALA A 207 20.70 7.85 -6.07
C ALA A 207 22.13 8.41 -6.02
N ALA A 208 22.44 9.31 -5.08
CA ALA A 208 23.78 9.84 -4.89
C ALA A 208 24.79 8.78 -4.40
N LYS A 209 24.32 7.72 -3.73
CA LYS A 209 25.14 6.60 -3.24
C LYS A 209 25.31 5.48 -4.27
N THR A 210 24.63 5.55 -5.41
CA THR A 210 24.83 4.60 -6.52
C THR A 210 25.98 5.14 -7.37
N PRO A 211 27.20 4.55 -7.31
CA PRO A 211 28.32 5.08 -8.08
C PRO A 211 28.08 4.86 -9.57
N ALA A 212 28.45 5.87 -10.35
CA ALA A 212 28.62 5.81 -11.79
C ALA A 212 29.80 4.89 -12.13
N SER A 213 29.63 3.57 -11.98
CA SER A 213 30.57 2.56 -12.47
C SER A 213 29.86 1.69 -13.49
N THR A 214 29.74 2.22 -14.70
CA THR A 214 29.60 1.43 -15.92
C THR A 214 30.56 2.05 -16.92
N GLU A 215 31.84 1.86 -16.64
CA GLU A 215 32.86 1.77 -17.68
C GLU A 215 33.42 0.34 -17.62
N GLU A 216 33.30 -0.27 -18.78
CA GLU A 216 33.84 -1.53 -19.28
C GLU A 216 35.12 -2.02 -18.58
N THR A 217 35.09 -3.27 -18.09
CA THR A 217 36.17 -4.23 -18.34
C THR A 217 35.60 -5.64 -18.30
N THR A 218 35.53 -6.24 -19.47
CA THR A 218 35.49 -7.68 -19.71
C THR A 218 36.80 -8.33 -19.29
N SER A 219 36.72 -9.31 -18.39
CA SER A 219 37.60 -10.49 -18.38
C SER A 219 36.99 -11.57 -17.47
N GLU A 220 36.53 -12.65 -18.12
CA GLU A 220 36.67 -14.07 -17.73
C GLU A 220 37.66 -14.32 -16.56
N GLU A 221 37.45 -15.21 -15.58
CA GLU A 221 37.00 -16.61 -15.67
C GLU A 221 36.82 -17.22 -14.25
N THR A 222 35.97 -18.26 -14.18
CA THR A 222 36.00 -19.47 -13.28
C THR A 222 35.83 -19.42 -11.76
N SER A 223 34.69 -19.98 -11.33
CA SER A 223 34.44 -20.98 -10.27
C SER A 223 35.55 -21.35 -9.27
N ALA A 224 35.32 -21.12 -7.98
CA ALA A 224 35.51 -22.11 -6.91
C ALA A 224 34.82 -21.69 -5.60
N GLU A 225 34.14 -22.65 -5.00
CA GLU A 225 33.46 -22.61 -3.70
C GLU A 225 34.46 -22.91 -2.57
N ALA A 226 34.57 -22.05 -1.55
CA ALA A 226 35.14 -22.39 -0.24
C ALA A 226 34.76 -21.35 0.84
N THR A 227 34.15 -21.86 1.90
CA THR A 227 34.09 -21.44 3.33
C THR A 227 34.37 -19.99 3.79
N PRO A 228 33.60 -19.46 4.77
CA PRO A 228 33.79 -18.11 5.30
C PRO A 228 35.02 -18.03 6.21
N ALA A 229 35.99 -17.22 5.81
CA ALA A 229 37.10 -16.77 6.65
C ALA A 229 36.77 -15.39 7.25
N GLU A 230 36.86 -15.34 8.58
CA GLU A 230 37.61 -14.35 9.37
C GLU A 230 37.48 -12.86 9.00
N GLU A 231 36.83 -12.11 9.91
CA GLU A 231 36.82 -10.65 9.93
C GLU A 231 38.26 -10.11 10.08
N PRO A 232 38.72 -9.15 9.26
CA PRO A 232 39.99 -8.49 9.51
C PRO A 232 39.84 -7.49 10.67
N GLU A 233 40.68 -7.63 11.69
CA GLU A 233 40.85 -6.63 12.74
C GLU A 233 41.18 -5.27 12.11
N LEU A 234 40.26 -4.32 12.26
CA LEU A 234 40.47 -2.92 11.93
C LEU A 234 41.17 -2.26 13.11
N ASP A 235 42.35 -1.68 12.87
CA ASP A 235 43.08 -0.85 13.85
C ASP A 235 42.14 0.09 14.62
N ASP A 236 41.83 -0.22 15.88
CA ASP A 236 40.92 0.56 16.74
C ASP A 236 41.36 2.03 16.84
N ALA A 237 42.68 2.27 16.79
CA ALA A 237 43.28 3.61 16.78
C ALA A 237 42.90 4.44 15.55
N ALA A 238 42.70 3.81 14.38
CA ALA A 238 42.30 4.50 13.17
C ALA A 238 40.81 4.88 13.20
N VAL A 239 39.98 4.06 13.85
CA VAL A 239 38.54 4.30 14.05
C VAL A 239 38.33 5.48 15.01
N GLU A 240 39.03 5.50 16.14
CA GLU A 240 38.95 6.62 17.10
C GLU A 240 39.39 7.97 16.50
N LYS A 241 40.44 7.96 15.67
CA LYS A 241 40.93 9.18 15.01
C LYS A 241 39.92 9.73 14.00
N LYS A 242 39.20 8.86 13.30
CA LYS A 242 38.10 9.25 12.39
C LYS A 242 36.93 9.82 13.19
N GLN A 243 36.50 9.17 14.26
CA GLN A 243 35.41 9.66 15.13
C GLN A 243 35.73 11.05 15.71
N ARG A 244 36.94 11.26 16.24
CA ARG A 244 37.37 12.57 16.77
C ARG A 244 37.36 13.67 15.70
N LYS A 245 37.73 13.33 14.46
CA LYS A 245 37.69 14.26 13.32
C LYS A 245 36.24 14.63 12.98
N GLU A 246 35.34 13.65 12.90
CA GLU A 246 33.91 13.87 12.66
C GLU A 246 33.28 14.73 13.76
N HIS A 247 33.58 14.48 15.04
CA HIS A 247 33.10 15.31 16.15
C HIS A 247 33.59 16.76 16.04
N LYS A 248 34.86 16.98 15.66
CA LYS A 248 35.42 18.31 15.48
C LYS A 248 34.73 19.06 14.32
N ASP A 249 34.50 18.38 13.20
CA ASP A 249 33.85 18.95 12.03
C ASP A 249 32.38 19.31 12.33
N ASN A 250 31.68 18.48 13.11
CA ASN A 250 30.33 18.74 13.59
C ASN A 250 30.26 19.95 14.55
N LEU A 251 31.21 20.09 15.48
CA LEU A 251 31.25 21.27 16.37
C LEU A 251 31.59 22.56 15.61
N GLN A 252 32.43 22.47 14.57
CA GLN A 252 32.76 23.61 13.71
C GLN A 252 31.55 24.06 12.87
N SER A 253 30.75 23.13 12.35
CA SER A 253 29.53 23.47 11.61
C SER A 253 28.47 24.13 12.50
N LEU A 254 28.32 23.68 13.76
CA LEU A 254 27.44 24.31 14.76
C LEU A 254 27.90 25.72 15.13
N LEU A 255 29.21 25.95 15.20
CA LEU A 255 29.76 27.28 15.44
C LEU A 255 29.48 28.21 14.25
N ALA A 256 29.66 27.71 13.02
CA ALA A 256 29.37 28.46 11.81
C ALA A 256 27.89 28.87 11.70
N SER A 257 26.97 27.96 12.01
CA SER A 257 25.53 28.26 12.02
C SER A 257 25.16 29.28 13.11
N ALA A 258 25.72 29.17 14.32
CA ALA A 258 25.52 30.16 15.38
C ALA A 258 26.02 31.57 14.98
N ARG A 259 27.14 31.66 14.26
CA ARG A 259 27.65 32.93 13.71
C ARG A 259 26.74 33.49 12.63
N GLN A 260 26.22 32.65 11.73
CA GLN A 260 25.30 33.07 10.67
C GLN A 260 23.98 33.63 11.24
N VAL A 261 23.45 33.01 12.29
CA VAL A 261 22.24 33.49 13.00
C VAL A 261 22.49 34.83 13.69
N LEU A 262 23.68 35.05 14.25
CA LEU A 262 24.05 36.35 14.84
C LEU A 262 24.28 37.45 13.78
N ALA A 263 24.68 37.09 12.56
CA ALA A 263 24.96 38.02 11.46
C ALA A 263 23.69 38.46 10.71
N HIS A 264 22.61 37.68 10.74
CA HIS A 264 21.38 37.97 10.01
C HIS A 264 20.63 39.19 10.59
N LYS A 265 20.48 40.26 9.78
CA LYS A 265 19.82 41.52 10.14
C LYS A 265 18.42 41.68 9.50
N GLY A 266 17.62 40.62 9.46
CA GLY A 266 16.25 40.65 8.93
C GLY A 266 15.14 40.73 9.99
N ALA A 267 13.88 40.75 9.56
CA ALA A 267 12.68 40.83 10.42
C ALA A 267 12.59 39.75 11.51
N HIS A 268 13.29 38.62 11.34
CA HIS A 268 13.36 37.51 12.29
C HIS A 268 14.67 37.48 13.11
N SER A 269 15.34 38.62 13.30
CA SER A 269 16.58 38.66 14.10
C SER A 269 16.30 38.33 15.57
N PRO A 270 17.18 37.55 16.24
CA PRO A 270 16.95 37.14 17.62
C PRO A 270 16.94 38.34 18.58
N ASN A 271 16.04 38.31 19.58
CA ASN A 271 15.94 39.29 20.66
C ASN A 271 17.28 39.39 21.44
N ALA A 272 17.54 40.50 22.14
CA ALA A 272 18.77 40.75 22.92
C ALA A 272 19.12 39.61 23.89
N LYS A 273 18.14 39.06 24.62
CA LYS A 273 18.31 37.89 25.50
C LYS A 273 18.76 36.63 24.72
N LYS A 274 18.10 36.35 23.59
CA LYS A 274 18.45 35.23 22.71
C LYS A 274 19.84 35.39 22.09
N LYS A 275 20.23 36.62 21.72
CA LYS A 275 21.60 36.91 21.24
C LYS A 275 22.65 36.65 22.32
N GLN A 276 22.34 36.93 23.59
CA GLN A 276 23.21 36.60 24.72
C GLN A 276 23.34 35.08 24.91
N GLU A 277 22.24 34.33 24.85
CA GLU A 277 22.23 32.87 24.92
C GLU A 277 23.00 32.22 23.76
N ILE A 278 22.81 32.70 22.52
CA ILE A 278 23.54 32.20 21.34
C ILE A 278 25.04 32.49 21.45
N ARG A 279 25.43 33.64 22.02
CA ARG A 279 26.84 33.95 22.29
C ARG A 279 27.44 33.07 23.39
N ALA A 280 26.68 32.79 24.44
CA ALA A 280 27.08 31.87 25.51
C ALA A 280 27.24 30.44 24.97
N PHE A 281 26.29 29.97 24.16
CA PHE A 281 26.36 28.69 23.47
C PHE A 281 27.56 28.62 22.50
N ALA A 282 27.80 29.66 21.71
CA ALA A 282 28.96 29.72 20.83
C ALA A 282 30.29 29.71 21.62
N ALA A 283 30.31 30.19 22.87
CA ALA A 283 31.46 30.09 23.76
C ALA A 283 31.66 28.68 24.34
N THR A 284 30.57 27.97 24.69
CA THR A 284 30.65 26.57 25.13
C THR A 284 31.11 25.64 24.01
N VAL A 285 30.60 25.83 22.78
CA VAL A 285 31.04 25.06 21.60
C VAL A 285 32.52 25.32 21.29
N ARG A 286 32.99 26.58 21.38
CA ARG A 286 34.42 26.90 21.23
C ARG A 286 35.30 26.21 22.27
N ARG A 287 34.85 26.12 23.52
CA ARG A 287 35.54 25.39 24.59
C ARG A 287 35.57 23.88 24.32
N ALA A 288 34.47 23.31 23.84
CA ALA A 288 34.38 21.90 23.47
C ALA A 288 35.36 21.55 22.33
N ILE A 289 35.44 22.38 21.28
CA ILE A 289 36.40 22.20 20.17
C ILE A 289 37.86 22.12 20.67
N GLY A 290 38.22 22.94 21.66
CA GLY A 290 39.55 22.93 22.27
C GLY A 290 39.86 21.66 23.10
N ASN A 291 38.82 20.97 23.57
CA ASN A 291 38.93 19.80 24.43
C ASN A 291 38.80 18.46 23.69
N VAL A 292 38.41 18.44 22.40
CA VAL A 292 38.16 17.22 21.60
C VAL A 292 39.34 16.22 21.61
N ASN A 293 40.57 16.72 21.65
CA ASN A 293 41.76 15.88 21.65
C ASN A 293 42.18 15.39 23.06
N ARG A 294 41.49 15.83 24.12
CA ARG A 294 41.82 15.53 25.53
C ARG A 294 40.77 14.66 26.23
N THR A 295 39.56 14.58 25.71
CA THR A 295 38.45 13.83 26.30
C THR A 295 38.31 12.44 25.67
N THR A 296 37.69 11.50 26.38
CA THR A 296 37.31 10.18 25.85
C THR A 296 36.18 10.32 24.82
N THR A 297 35.95 9.32 23.99
CA THR A 297 34.90 9.30 22.97
C THR A 297 33.50 9.29 23.60
N GLU A 298 33.31 8.55 24.69
CA GLU A 298 32.05 8.50 25.45
C GLU A 298 31.67 9.86 26.05
N ASP A 299 32.64 10.59 26.60
CA ASP A 299 32.42 11.93 27.16
C ASP A 299 32.09 12.96 26.07
N LEU A 300 32.59 12.76 24.85
CA LEU A 300 32.28 13.62 23.70
C LEU A 300 30.82 13.45 23.26
N ASP A 301 30.33 12.22 23.24
CA ASP A 301 28.93 11.94 22.93
C ASP A 301 27.97 12.52 23.97
N ALA A 302 28.32 12.42 25.26
CA ALA A 302 27.57 13.04 26.35
C ALA A 302 27.52 14.58 26.22
N GLN A 303 28.65 15.23 25.87
CA GLN A 303 28.72 16.67 25.64
C GLN A 303 27.87 17.12 24.44
N VAL A 304 27.86 16.35 23.36
CA VAL A 304 27.01 16.63 22.18
C VAL A 304 25.53 16.50 22.55
N ALA A 305 25.14 15.47 23.30
CA ALA A 305 23.76 15.30 23.78
C ALA A 305 23.30 16.46 24.68
N GLU A 306 24.17 16.97 25.55
CA GLU A 306 23.89 18.14 26.38
C GLU A 306 23.72 19.42 25.55
N LEU A 307 24.54 19.62 24.50
CA LEU A 307 24.42 20.77 23.60
C LEU A 307 23.14 20.73 22.76
N VAL A 308 22.72 19.55 22.32
CA VAL A 308 21.46 19.35 21.58
C VAL A 308 20.25 19.61 22.46
N SER A 309 20.27 19.20 23.74
CA SER A 309 19.18 19.50 24.66
C SER A 309 19.04 21.00 24.92
N LYS A 310 20.15 21.73 25.07
CA LYS A 310 20.16 23.21 25.19
C LYS A 310 19.59 23.91 23.95
N LEU A 311 19.76 23.35 22.76
CA LEU A 311 19.16 23.85 21.52
C LEU A 311 17.65 23.60 21.46
N SER A 312 17.17 22.42 21.89
CA SER A 312 15.75 22.08 21.86
C SER A 312 14.89 22.95 22.78
N LEU A 313 15.44 23.40 23.92
CA LEU A 313 14.74 24.29 24.85
C LEU A 313 14.60 25.72 24.31
N ALA A 314 15.44 26.12 23.34
CA ALA A 314 15.44 27.47 22.78
C ALA A 314 14.39 27.69 21.66
N ASN A 315 13.78 26.62 21.11
CA ASN A 315 13.02 26.69 19.85
C ASN A 315 11.55 26.26 19.96
N VAL A 316 10.82 26.74 20.97
CA VAL A 316 9.34 26.66 21.01
C VAL A 316 8.71 28.05 20.79
N PRO A 317 8.21 28.37 19.60
CA PRO A 317 7.18 29.39 19.44
C PRO A 317 5.78 28.75 19.40
N LYS A 318 4.92 29.17 20.34
CA LYS A 318 3.50 28.85 20.46
C LYS A 318 2.71 29.75 19.50
N SER A 319 1.99 29.19 18.53
CA SER A 319 1.22 29.95 17.54
C SER A 319 -0.23 30.21 17.99
N SER A 320 -0.71 31.43 17.73
CA SER A 320 -2.12 31.82 17.63
C SER A 320 -2.22 33.12 16.82
N PRO A 321 -3.37 33.39 16.17
CA PRO A 321 -3.44 33.60 14.73
C PRO A 321 -3.58 35.07 14.30
N ALA A 322 -3.20 35.37 13.06
CA ALA A 322 -3.38 36.68 12.42
C ALA A 322 -4.69 36.73 11.58
N PRO A 323 -5.30 37.94 11.42
CA PRO A 323 -6.59 38.13 10.77
C PRO A 323 -6.50 38.24 9.23
N ALA A 324 -7.68 38.18 8.60
CA ALA A 324 -7.93 38.14 7.16
C ALA A 324 -7.32 39.31 6.35
N PRO A 325 -6.99 39.08 5.05
CA PRO A 325 -6.76 40.17 4.12
C PRO A 325 -8.04 40.54 3.35
N THR A 326 -8.22 41.85 3.26
CA THR A 326 -9.19 42.61 2.49
C THR A 326 -9.00 42.44 0.98
N SER A 327 -10.13 42.50 0.29
CA SER A 327 -10.33 42.59 -1.16
C SER A 327 -9.49 43.67 -1.84
N GLY A 328 -8.75 43.26 -2.87
CA GLY A 328 -8.16 44.14 -3.88
C GLY A 328 -8.43 43.55 -5.26
N THR A 329 -9.38 44.17 -5.96
CA THR A 329 -9.76 43.92 -7.35
C THR A 329 -8.57 44.22 -8.27
N VAL A 330 -8.22 43.29 -9.16
CA VAL A 330 -7.34 43.57 -10.32
C VAL A 330 -7.97 42.93 -11.55
N ASP A 331 -8.14 43.75 -12.59
CA ASP A 331 -8.79 43.45 -13.86
C ASP A 331 -8.10 42.32 -14.67
N PRO A 332 -8.86 41.54 -15.44
CA PRO A 332 -8.37 40.43 -16.24
C PRO A 332 -7.99 40.93 -17.65
N SER A 333 -6.80 41.52 -17.82
CA SER A 333 -6.33 41.94 -19.16
C SER A 333 -4.81 42.00 -19.29
N VAL A 334 -4.05 41.03 -18.77
CA VAL A 334 -2.60 40.90 -19.06
C VAL A 334 -2.12 39.44 -19.13
N GLN A 335 -2.97 38.52 -19.59
CA GLN A 335 -2.56 37.13 -19.86
C GLN A 335 -2.96 36.70 -21.28
N ALA A 336 -2.43 37.41 -22.28
CA ALA A 336 -2.46 36.94 -23.67
C ALA A 336 -1.22 37.35 -24.50
N GLN A 337 -0.22 37.99 -23.90
CA GLN A 337 0.97 38.47 -24.61
C GLN A 337 2.26 38.16 -23.85
N VAL A 338 2.52 36.88 -23.56
CA VAL A 338 3.90 36.40 -23.25
C VAL A 338 4.16 35.05 -23.92
N VAL A 339 3.41 34.68 -24.97
CA VAL A 339 3.61 33.39 -25.68
C VAL A 339 4.40 33.54 -26.99
N ALA A 340 4.83 34.75 -27.36
CA ALA A 340 5.56 34.97 -28.60
C ALA A 340 6.84 35.77 -28.37
N THR A 341 7.85 35.13 -27.76
CA THR A 341 9.29 35.36 -28.01
C THR A 341 10.12 34.57 -26.98
N SER A 342 10.30 33.27 -27.25
CA SER A 342 11.49 32.53 -26.84
C SER A 342 11.57 31.26 -27.67
N GLU A 343 12.11 31.41 -28.88
CA GLU A 343 12.66 30.27 -29.59
C GLU A 343 13.83 29.73 -28.76
N SER A 344 13.67 28.52 -28.22
CA SER A 344 14.71 27.76 -27.50
C SER A 344 14.43 26.27 -27.71
N PRO A 345 15.47 25.42 -27.73
CA PRO A 345 15.55 24.25 -28.62
C PRO A 345 14.67 23.12 -28.10
N VAL A 346 13.48 22.97 -28.66
CA VAL A 346 12.60 21.87 -28.28
C VAL A 346 13.18 20.52 -28.77
N ASP A 347 14.01 20.49 -29.82
CA ASP A 347 14.40 19.28 -30.59
C ASP A 347 15.45 18.31 -30.03
N LYS A 348 15.71 18.31 -28.72
CA LYS A 348 16.64 17.32 -28.12
C LYS A 348 16.08 16.50 -26.95
N THR A 349 14.76 16.45 -26.78
CA THR A 349 14.13 15.43 -25.93
C THR A 349 13.65 14.27 -26.81
N PRO A 350 13.98 13.01 -26.47
CA PRO A 350 13.49 11.87 -27.24
C PRO A 350 11.96 11.91 -27.31
N MET A 351 11.39 11.53 -28.45
CA MET A 351 9.94 11.68 -28.73
C MET A 351 9.04 11.06 -27.64
N VAL A 352 9.54 10.02 -26.96
CA VAL A 352 8.90 9.33 -25.82
C VAL A 352 8.71 10.26 -24.60
N ASP A 353 9.66 11.15 -24.32
CA ASP A 353 9.58 12.07 -23.17
C ASP A 353 8.54 13.16 -23.39
N ARG A 354 8.35 13.61 -24.64
CA ARG A 354 7.31 14.60 -24.97
C ARG A 354 5.91 14.00 -24.87
N GLN A 355 5.75 12.76 -25.34
CA GLN A 355 4.47 12.04 -25.26
C GLN A 355 4.08 11.77 -23.80
N THR A 356 5.02 11.28 -22.99
CA THR A 356 4.78 11.03 -21.56
C THR A 356 4.53 12.32 -20.76
N LEU A 357 5.21 13.42 -21.09
CA LEU A 357 4.92 14.73 -20.50
C LEU A 357 3.53 15.23 -20.88
N ALA A 358 3.15 15.12 -22.16
CA ALA A 358 1.84 15.54 -22.65
C ALA A 358 0.70 14.72 -22.00
N GLU A 359 0.92 13.42 -21.82
CA GLU A 359 0.00 12.53 -21.09
C GLU A 359 -0.10 12.92 -19.62
N ALA A 360 1.02 13.14 -18.93
CA ALA A 360 1.02 13.61 -17.55
C ALA A 360 0.31 14.96 -17.37
N LEU A 361 0.47 15.90 -18.31
CA LEU A 361 -0.25 17.18 -18.29
C LEU A 361 -1.75 17.03 -18.53
N ARG A 362 -2.18 16.05 -19.35
CA ARG A 362 -3.60 15.71 -19.52
C ARG A 362 -4.17 15.10 -18.24
N GLU A 363 -3.47 14.15 -17.63
CA GLU A 363 -3.87 13.53 -16.36
C GLU A 363 -4.04 14.57 -15.24
N VAL A 364 -3.13 15.53 -15.12
CA VAL A 364 -3.21 16.61 -14.11
C VAL A 364 -4.39 17.57 -14.36
N ARG A 365 -4.78 17.77 -15.63
CA ARG A 365 -5.98 18.56 -15.97
C ARG A 365 -7.27 17.83 -15.65
N GLU A 366 -7.32 16.52 -15.94
CA GLU A 366 -8.50 15.69 -15.67
C GLU A 366 -8.69 15.42 -14.17
N ASN A 367 -7.59 15.23 -13.43
CA ASN A 367 -7.57 14.97 -12.00
C ASN A 367 -6.68 15.99 -11.27
N PRO A 368 -7.19 17.20 -10.97
CA PRO A 368 -6.40 18.19 -10.25
C PRO A 368 -6.06 17.72 -8.84
N ILE A 369 -4.85 18.06 -8.38
CA ILE A 369 -4.37 17.75 -7.04
C ILE A 369 -5.17 18.58 -6.03
N ASP A 370 -6.03 17.91 -5.26
CA ASP A 370 -6.85 18.53 -4.22
C ASP A 370 -6.33 18.11 -2.82
N PRO A 371 -5.69 19.01 -2.07
CA PRO A 371 -5.16 18.69 -0.74
C PRO A 371 -6.25 18.49 0.31
N SER A 372 -7.51 18.86 0.05
CA SER A 372 -8.63 18.71 1.00
C SER A 372 -9.19 17.29 1.07
N LYS A 373 -9.01 16.48 0.02
CA LYS A 373 -9.54 15.11 -0.05
C LYS A 373 -8.70 14.13 0.77
N PRO A 374 -9.31 13.08 1.34
CA PRO A 374 -8.62 12.12 2.20
C PRO A 374 -7.75 11.11 1.42
N GLY A 375 -8.05 10.85 0.15
CA GLY A 375 -7.21 10.03 -0.74
C GLY A 375 -6.11 10.86 -1.42
N ALA A 376 -5.10 10.20 -1.99
CA ALA A 376 -4.12 10.86 -2.85
C ALA A 376 -4.83 11.35 -4.14
N ALA A 377 -5.31 12.59 -4.13
CA ALA A 377 -5.91 13.23 -5.30
C ALA A 377 -4.81 13.55 -6.32
N GLY A 378 -4.93 13.02 -7.54
CA GLY A 378 -4.04 13.32 -8.67
C GLY A 378 -2.88 12.34 -8.90
N ASP A 379 -2.66 11.35 -8.03
CA ASP A 379 -1.58 10.35 -8.18
C ASP A 379 -2.14 8.96 -8.54
N CYS A 380 -3.08 8.94 -9.49
CA CYS A 380 -3.78 7.74 -9.93
C CYS A 380 -2.96 6.90 -10.92
N ARG A 381 -1.65 6.74 -10.73
CA ARG A 381 -0.76 5.93 -11.59
C ARG A 381 -0.98 4.40 -11.51
N GLY A 382 -2.15 3.92 -11.09
CA GLY A 382 -2.36 2.47 -11.01
C GLY A 382 -3.70 1.94 -10.52
N ALA A 383 -4.73 2.77 -10.32
CA ALA A 383 -6.03 2.29 -9.82
C ALA A 383 -7.17 2.31 -10.84
N VAL A 384 -7.06 3.10 -11.91
CA VAL A 384 -8.17 3.30 -12.86
C VAL A 384 -8.13 2.32 -14.04
N ALA A 385 -6.97 1.74 -14.35
CA ALA A 385 -6.79 0.85 -15.50
C ALA A 385 -7.51 -0.52 -15.42
N VAL A 386 -8.27 -0.82 -14.37
CA VAL A 386 -8.99 -2.11 -14.22
C VAL A 386 -10.51 -1.94 -14.08
N LEU A 387 -11.02 -0.72 -13.85
CA LEU A 387 -12.45 -0.52 -13.55
C LEU A 387 -13.27 0.11 -14.67
N ILE A 388 -12.64 0.51 -15.78
CA ILE A 388 -13.34 0.94 -16.99
C ILE A 388 -12.63 0.28 -18.17
N GLY A 389 -12.73 -1.05 -18.26
CA GLY A 389 -12.45 -1.78 -19.49
C GLY A 389 -13.63 -1.57 -20.43
N GLU A 390 -13.37 -0.86 -21.53
CA GLU A 390 -14.08 -0.84 -22.81
C GLU A 390 -15.41 -1.63 -22.85
N LEU A 391 -16.50 -0.91 -22.56
CA LEU A 391 -17.83 -1.22 -23.10
C LEU A 391 -18.08 -0.25 -24.25
N ASP A 392 -17.29 -0.34 -25.31
CA ASP A 392 -17.65 0.16 -26.64
C ASP A 392 -16.67 -0.44 -27.66
N THR A 393 -17.03 -1.60 -28.21
CA THR A 393 -16.88 -2.04 -29.61
C THR A 393 -16.97 -3.56 -29.74
N GLY A 394 -18.01 -4.04 -30.43
CA GLY A 394 -18.03 -5.32 -31.13
C GLY A 394 -18.47 -6.58 -30.36
N ILE A 395 -19.79 -6.81 -30.29
CA ILE A 395 -20.58 -7.94 -30.85
C ILE A 395 -22.02 -7.84 -30.35
#